data_AF-A0A7C5RDU6-F1
#
_entry.id   AF-A0A7C5RDU6-F1
#
_cell.length_a   1.000
_cell.length_b   1.000
_cell.length_c   1.000
_cell.angle_alpha   90.00
_cell.angle_beta   90.00
_cell.angle_gamma   90.00
#
_symmetry.space_group_name_H-M   'P 1'
#
loop_
_entity.id
_entity.type
_entity.pdbx_description
1 polymer ?
#
loop_
_entity_poly.entity_id
_entity_poly.type
_entity_poly.pdbx_seq_one_letter_code
_entity_poly.pdbx_strand_id
1 'polypeptide(L)' 'METDLLEALGQHLVWRMGRAEEEEVLVVRVGLASATPRFRELPRLVNVPDAEMVRLVKEGRVRVEWVEE' A
#
# COMPACT_ATOMS: atom_id res chain seq x y z
N MET A 1 7.56 11.13 -22.06
CA MET A 1 6.09 11.29 -22.10
C MET A 1 5.35 10.23 -21.30
N GLU A 2 5.91 9.03 -21.08
CA GLU A 2 5.26 7.98 -20.25
C GLU A 2 5.42 8.23 -18.74
N THR A 3 6.54 8.85 -18.34
CA THR A 3 6.81 9.31 -16.96
C THR A 3 5.80 10.33 -16.46
N ASP A 4 5.36 11.23 -17.34
CA ASP A 4 4.43 12.33 -17.01
C ASP A 4 3.04 11.82 -16.64
N LEU A 5 2.58 10.75 -17.32
CA LEU A 5 1.30 10.11 -17.03
C LEU A 5 1.33 9.36 -15.70
N LEU A 6 2.43 8.67 -15.39
CA LEU A 6 2.58 7.96 -14.11
C LEU A 6 2.74 8.93 -12.93
N GLU A 7 3.42 10.05 -13.11
CA GLU A 7 3.49 11.12 -12.10
C GLU A 7 2.12 11.77 -11.89
N ALA A 8 1.39 12.08 -12.98
CA ALA A 8 0.03 12.61 -12.89
C ALA A 8 -0.93 11.61 -12.22
N LEU A 9 -0.83 10.31 -12.54
CA LEU A 9 -1.61 9.27 -11.86
C LEU A 9 -1.23 9.16 -10.39
N GLY A 10 0.05 9.26 -10.04
CA GLY A 10 0.54 9.28 -8.66
C GLY A 10 -0.11 10.36 -7.79
N GLN A 11 -0.53 11.49 -8.38
CA GLN A 11 -1.27 12.55 -7.69
C GLN A 11 -2.74 12.19 -7.36
N HIS A 12 -3.27 11.15 -8.00
CA HIS A 12 -4.65 10.68 -7.84
C HIS A 12 -4.73 9.29 -7.17
N LEU A 13 -3.59 8.71 -6.78
CA LEU A 13 -3.54 7.44 -6.08
C LEU A 13 -3.51 7.62 -4.57
N VAL A 14 -4.25 6.76 -3.88
CA VAL A 14 -4.22 6.62 -2.43
C VAL A 14 -3.32 5.44 -2.08
N TRP A 15 -2.36 5.70 -1.19
CA TRP A 15 -1.43 4.70 -0.69
C TRP A 15 -1.65 4.49 0.80
N ARG A 16 -1.73 3.22 1.23
CA ARG A 16 -1.74 2.81 2.63
C ARG A 16 -0.83 1.61 2.80
N MET A 17 -0.04 1.59 3.86
CA MET A 17 0.88 0.50 4.11
C MET A 17 0.99 0.19 5.59
N GLY A 18 1.38 -1.05 5.88
CA GLY A 18 1.60 -1.57 7.22
C GLY A 18 1.72 -3.08 7.17
N ARG A 19 2.01 -3.71 8.31
CA ARG A 19 2.13 -5.17 8.39
C ARG A 19 0.75 -5.82 8.51
N ALA A 20 0.55 -6.96 7.87
CA ALA A 20 -0.63 -7.79 8.12
C ALA A 20 -0.67 -8.21 9.60
N GLU A 21 -1.86 -8.32 10.21
CA GLU A 21 -1.97 -8.68 11.63
C GLU A 21 -1.44 -10.10 11.91
N GLU A 22 -1.81 -11.06 11.06
CA GLU A 22 -1.55 -12.49 11.24
C GLU A 22 -0.30 -13.00 10.51
N GLU A 23 0.28 -12.17 9.64
CA GLU A 23 1.42 -12.55 8.80
C GLU A 23 2.58 -11.58 8.97
N GLU A 24 3.81 -12.09 8.82
CA GLU A 24 5.03 -11.28 8.80
C GLU A 24 5.28 -10.71 7.40
N VAL A 25 4.29 -9.99 6.87
CA VAL A 25 4.26 -9.45 5.50
C VAL A 25 3.90 -7.97 5.53
N LEU A 26 4.69 -7.15 4.81
CA LEU A 26 4.35 -5.76 4.54
C LEU A 26 3.28 -5.71 3.45
N VAL A 27 2.12 -5.16 3.77
CA VAL A 27 1.05 -4.93 2.80
C VAL A 27 1.11 -3.49 2.33
N VAL A 28 1.05 -3.29 1.01
CA VAL A 28 0.94 -1.98 0.36
C VAL A 28 -0.35 -1.97 -0.44
N ARG A 29 -1.31 -1.16 -0.02
CA ARG A 29 -2.58 -0.92 -0.71
C ARG A 29 -2.47 0.32 -1.57
N VAL A 30 -2.87 0.19 -2.83
CA VAL A 30 -2.91 1.27 -3.81
C VAL A 30 -4.26 1.25 -4.54
N GLY A 31 -4.82 2.41 -4.82
CA GLY A 31 -6.09 2.55 -5.53
C GLY A 31 -6.35 4.00 -5.90
N LEU A 32 -7.39 4.24 -6.70
CA LEU A 32 -7.79 5.61 -7.09
C LEU A 32 -8.33 6.39 -5.88
N ALA A 33 -8.27 7.72 -5.93
CA ALA A 33 -8.84 8.59 -4.90
C ALA A 33 -10.33 8.36 -4.65
N SER A 34 -11.09 8.01 -5.69
CA SER A 34 -12.50 7.56 -5.62
C SER A 34 -12.71 6.36 -4.69
N ALA A 35 -11.73 5.45 -4.61
CA ALA A 35 -11.79 4.25 -3.76
C ALA A 35 -11.47 4.52 -2.26
N THR A 36 -11.17 5.77 -1.87
CA THR A 36 -10.79 6.13 -0.47
C THR A 36 -11.69 5.51 0.62
N PRO A 37 -13.03 5.48 0.49
CA PRO A 37 -13.89 4.85 1.50
C PRO A 37 -13.57 3.37 1.73
N ARG A 38 -13.26 2.60 0.67
CA ARG A 38 -12.99 1.16 0.71
C ARG A 38 -11.76 0.79 1.53
N PHE A 39 -10.74 1.64 1.56
CA PHE A 39 -9.54 1.41 2.37
C PHE A 39 -9.85 1.23 3.87
N ARG A 40 -10.95 1.82 4.37
CA ARG A 40 -11.38 1.69 5.77
C ARG A 40 -12.18 0.42 6.04
N GLU A 41 -12.75 -0.19 5.00
CA GLU A 41 -13.53 -1.44 5.09
C GLU A 41 -12.62 -2.68 5.12
N LEU A 42 -11.41 -2.56 4.57
CA LEU A 42 -10.41 -3.63 4.56
C LEU A 42 -9.84 -3.93 5.95
N PRO A 43 -9.35 -5.17 6.20
CA PRO A 43 -8.67 -5.54 7.44
C PRO A 43 -7.57 -4.55 7.81
N ARG A 44 -7.41 -4.25 9.10
CA ARG A 44 -6.45 -3.25 9.55
C ARG A 44 -5.02 -3.72 9.28
N LEU A 45 -4.16 -2.75 8.99
CA LEU A 45 -2.73 -2.95 8.93
C LEU A 45 -2.11 -2.41 10.23
N VAL A 46 -1.11 -3.11 10.72
CA VAL A 46 -0.36 -2.73 11.92
C VAL A 46 0.75 -1.76 11.51
N ASN A 47 0.86 -0.65 12.25
CA ASN A 47 1.99 0.27 12.10
C ASN A 47 3.27 -0.44 12.52
N VAL A 48 4.32 -0.30 11.72
CA VAL A 48 5.63 -0.89 11.99
C VAL A 48 6.72 0.18 11.83
N PRO A 49 7.85 0.08 12.57
CA PRO A 49 8.96 1.01 12.41
C PRO A 49 9.58 0.92 11.01
N ASP A 50 10.17 2.01 10.53
CA ASP A 50 10.84 2.08 9.22
C ASP A 50 11.90 0.98 9.03
N ALA A 51 12.66 0.65 10.08
CA ALA A 51 13.64 -0.42 10.03
C ALA A 51 13.02 -1.79 9.74
N GLU A 52 11.83 -2.06 10.29
CA GLU A 52 11.08 -3.29 10.03
C GLU A 52 10.52 -3.30 8.62
N MET A 53 9.98 -2.17 8.13
CA MET A 53 9.55 -2.05 6.74
C MET A 53 10.70 -2.33 5.76
N VAL A 54 11.86 -1.71 5.98
CA VAL A 54 13.06 -1.94 5.16
C VAL A 54 13.49 -3.39 5.18
N ARG A 55 13.44 -4.06 6.34
CA ARG A 55 13.75 -5.49 6.45
C ARG A 55 12.78 -6.34 5.62
N LEU A 56 11.48 -6.16 5.80
CA LEU A 56 10.45 -6.93 5.07
C LEU A 56 10.56 -6.75 3.56
N VAL A 57 10.85 -5.53 3.10
CA VAL A 57 11.10 -5.25 1.68
C VAL A 57 12.34 -5.98 1.17
N LYS A 58 13.47 -5.94 1.91
CA LYS A 58 14.71 -6.63 1.52
C LYS A 58 14.55 -8.16 1.49
N GLU A 59 13.71 -8.70 2.35
CA GLU A 59 13.39 -10.12 2.39
C GLU A 59 12.34 -10.55 1.35
N GLY A 60 11.80 -9.61 0.56
CA GLY A 60 10.76 -9.89 -0.44
C GLY A 60 9.39 -10.22 0.16
N ARG A 61 9.18 -9.96 1.45
CA ARG A 61 7.92 -10.20 2.18
C ARG A 61 6.97 -9.03 2.02
N VAL A 62 6.59 -8.77 0.77
CA VAL A 62 5.73 -7.64 0.39
C VAL A 62 4.56 -8.14 -0.43
N ARG A 63 3.35 -7.67 -0.09
CA ARG A 63 2.13 -7.92 -0.84
C ARG A 63 1.53 -6.58 -1.29
N VAL A 64 1.41 -6.41 -2.59
CA VAL A 64 0.76 -5.23 -3.19
C VAL A 64 -0.69 -5.59 -3.50
N GLU A 65 -1.61 -4.79 -2.98
CA GLU A 65 -3.05 -4.94 -3.16
C GLU A 65 -3.60 -3.76 -3.94
N TRP A 66 -4.34 -4.02 -5.02
CA TRP A 66 -5.16 -3.00 -5.67
C TRP A 66 -6.50 -2.88 -4.95
N VAL A 67 -6.93 -1.65 -4.67
CA VAL A 67 -8.22 -1.35 -4.05
C VAL A 67 -9.16 -0.78 -5.11
N GLU A 68 -10.18 -1.57 -5.45
CA GLU A 68 -11.26 -1.16 -6.35
C GLU A 68 -12.25 -0.21 -5.66
N GLU A 69 -13.07 0.50 -6.46
CA GLU A 69 -14.11 1.44 -6.01
C GLU A 69 -15.34 0.76 -5.40
#